data_AF-A0A094I9U8-F1
#
_entry.id   AF-A0A094I9U8-F1
#
_cell.length_a   1.000
_cell.length_b   1.000
_cell.length_c   1.000
_cell.angle_alpha   90.00
_cell.angle_beta   90.00
_cell.angle_gamma   90.00
#
_symmetry.space_group_name_H-M   'P 1'
#
loop_
_entity.id
_entity.type
_entity.pdbx_description
1 polymer ?
#
loop_
_entity_poly.entity_id
_entity_poly.type
_entity_poly.pdbx_seq_one_letter_code
_entity_poly.pdbx_strand_id
1 'polypeptide(L)'
;MVYSRPEAPKEAIKEAKKEARIAKSATIQAQKELCQAGVAARKLERLRKKRVAALRKAGQPILPKDQEPIPDPEAEAQAAQADEATGNGSGSGSEESNNSSVEFHL
;
A
#
# COMPACT_ATOMS: atom_id res chain seq x y z
N MET A 1 -34.08 -45.94 1.25
CA MET A 1 -33.97 -44.47 1.30
C MET A 1 -32.85 -44.08 0.33
N VAL A 2 -33.19 -43.65 -0.88
CA VAL A 2 -32.18 -43.25 -1.90
C VAL A 2 -32.16 -41.73 -1.89
N TYR A 3 -31.04 -41.15 -1.47
CA TYR A 3 -30.87 -39.69 -1.47
C TYR A 3 -30.69 -39.22 -2.92
N SER A 4 -31.72 -38.61 -3.51
CA SER A 4 -31.59 -37.89 -4.77
C SER A 4 -30.72 -36.64 -4.56
N ARG A 5 -29.55 -36.60 -5.18
CA ARG A 5 -28.67 -35.42 -5.19
C ARG A 5 -29.37 -34.31 -5.99
N PRO A 6 -29.59 -33.12 -5.44
CA PRO A 6 -30.15 -32.03 -6.22
C PRO A 6 -29.12 -31.59 -7.26
N GLU A 7 -29.37 -31.92 -8.52
CA GLU A 7 -28.61 -31.41 -9.66
C GLU A 7 -28.91 -29.91 -9.79
N ALA A 8 -28.01 -29.06 -9.27
CA ALA A 8 -28.06 -27.64 -9.54
C ALA A 8 -28.06 -27.40 -11.06
N PRO A 9 -28.84 -26.43 -11.59
CA PRO A 9 -28.95 -26.22 -13.03
C PRO A 9 -27.57 -25.89 -13.59
N LYS A 10 -27.05 -26.77 -14.44
CA LYS A 10 -25.69 -26.69 -15.02
C LYS A 10 -25.43 -25.37 -15.73
N GLU A 11 -26.49 -24.68 -16.17
CA GLU A 11 -26.46 -23.36 -16.80
C GLU A 11 -26.17 -22.23 -15.79
N ALA A 12 -26.83 -22.24 -14.62
CA ALA A 12 -26.55 -21.28 -13.54
C ALA A 12 -25.10 -21.37 -13.05
N ILE A 13 -24.53 -22.58 -12.98
CA ILE A 13 -23.11 -22.77 -12.63
C ILE A 13 -22.18 -22.18 -13.70
N LYS A 14 -22.54 -22.27 -14.98
CA LYS A 14 -21.74 -21.71 -16.09
C LYS A 14 -21.77 -20.18 -16.07
N GLU A 15 -22.92 -19.58 -15.79
CA GLU A 15 -23.08 -18.13 -15.69
C GLU A 15 -22.31 -17.58 -14.49
N ALA A 16 -22.50 -18.16 -13.30
CA ALA A 16 -21.76 -17.78 -12.10
C ALA A 16 -20.23 -17.87 -12.29
N LYS A 17 -19.74 -18.89 -13.02
CA LYS A 17 -18.30 -19.01 -13.35
C LYS A 17 -17.81 -17.91 -14.29
N LYS A 18 -18.63 -17.46 -15.25
CA LYS A 18 -18.26 -16.36 -16.16
C LYS A 18 -18.19 -15.05 -15.38
N GLU A 19 -19.18 -14.77 -14.55
CA GLU A 19 -19.21 -13.57 -13.69
C GLU A 19 -18.02 -13.55 -12.74
N ALA A 20 -17.74 -14.67 -12.06
CA ALA A 20 -16.57 -14.78 -11.19
C ALA A 20 -15.25 -14.57 -11.95
N ARG A 21 -15.16 -15.02 -13.21
CA ARG A 21 -13.98 -14.79 -14.06
C ARG A 21 -13.82 -13.32 -14.40
N ILE A 22 -14.90 -12.63 -14.76
CA ILE A 22 -14.90 -11.19 -15.07
C ILE A 22 -14.46 -10.40 -13.83
N ALA A 23 -15.06 -10.67 -12.67
CA ALA A 23 -14.70 -10.03 -11.41
C ALA A 23 -13.21 -10.22 -11.09
N LYS A 24 -12.69 -11.46 -11.19
CA LYS A 24 -11.25 -11.74 -10.98
C LYS A 24 -10.35 -11.03 -11.98
N SER A 25 -10.75 -10.95 -13.26
CA SER A 25 -9.96 -10.23 -14.25
C SER A 25 -9.91 -8.73 -13.95
N ALA A 26 -11.02 -8.15 -13.53
CA ALA A 26 -11.11 -6.75 -13.15
C ALA A 26 -10.22 -6.45 -11.94
N THR A 27 -10.23 -7.30 -10.90
CA THR A 27 -9.37 -7.11 -9.72
C THR A 27 -7.88 -7.20 -10.08
N ILE A 28 -7.49 -8.15 -10.93
CA ILE A 28 -6.10 -8.31 -11.38
C ILE A 28 -5.66 -7.09 -12.20
N GLN A 29 -6.54 -6.55 -13.05
CA GLN A 29 -6.25 -5.34 -13.83
C GLN A 29 -6.05 -4.14 -12.90
N ALA A 30 -6.98 -3.90 -11.97
CA ALA A 30 -6.86 -2.82 -10.99
C ALA A 30 -5.57 -2.92 -10.16
N GLN A 31 -5.20 -4.12 -9.70
CA GLN A 31 -3.94 -4.35 -8.97
C GLN A 31 -2.70 -4.01 -9.80
N LYS A 32 -2.71 -4.33 -11.10
CA LYS A 32 -1.60 -3.99 -12.00
C LYS A 32 -1.46 -2.49 -12.18
N GLU A 33 -2.57 -1.79 -12.41
CA GLU A 33 -2.59 -0.34 -12.56
C GLU A 33 -2.08 0.36 -11.30
N LEU A 34 -2.54 -0.10 -10.14
CA LEU A 34 -2.11 0.38 -8.83
C LEU A 34 -0.61 0.16 -8.59
N CYS A 35 -0.09 -1.03 -8.90
CA CYS A 35 1.34 -1.32 -8.79
C CYS A 35 2.18 -0.44 -9.73
N GLN A 36 1.71 -0.22 -10.97
CA GLN A 36 2.39 0.67 -11.92
C GLN A 36 2.40 2.13 -11.43
N ALA A 37 1.26 2.62 -10.93
CA ALA A 37 1.15 3.94 -10.35
C ALA A 37 2.08 4.10 -9.12
N GLY A 38 2.17 3.08 -8.27
CA GLY A 38 3.08 3.09 -7.12
C GLY A 38 4.55 3.10 -7.53
N VAL A 39 4.95 2.29 -8.52
CA VAL A 39 6.31 2.32 -9.07
C VAL A 39 6.65 3.70 -9.65
N ALA A 40 5.71 4.32 -10.36
CA ALA A 40 5.90 5.66 -10.91
C ALA A 40 6.07 6.70 -9.78
N ALA A 41 5.21 6.67 -8.76
CA ALA A 41 5.30 7.54 -7.59
C ALA A 41 6.65 7.39 -6.86
N ARG A 42 7.10 6.16 -6.59
CA ARG A 42 8.41 5.89 -5.95
C ARG A 42 9.58 6.42 -6.77
N LYS A 43 9.53 6.32 -8.11
CA LYS A 43 10.55 6.89 -8.99
C LYS A 43 10.55 8.42 -8.92
N LEU A 44 9.38 9.04 -8.95
CA LEU A 44 9.25 10.49 -8.83
C LEU A 44 9.75 10.97 -7.46
N GLU A 45 9.41 10.28 -6.38
CA GLU A 45 9.85 10.65 -5.03
C GLU A 45 11.38 10.51 -4.88
N ARG A 46 11.98 9.48 -5.49
CA ARG A 46 13.44 9.37 -5.56
C ARG A 46 14.08 10.56 -6.28
N LEU A 47 13.49 11.02 -7.38
CA LEU A 47 13.98 12.20 -8.10
C LEU A 47 13.81 13.48 -7.28
N ARG A 48 12.65 13.66 -6.62
CA ARG A 48 12.40 14.77 -5.69
C ARG A 48 13.46 14.81 -4.60
N LYS A 49 13.69 13.70 -3.90
CA LYS A 49 14.71 13.60 -2.83
C LYS A 49 16.11 13.94 -3.34
N LYS A 50 16.47 13.51 -4.55
CA LYS A 50 17.76 13.88 -5.17
C LYS A 50 17.87 15.39 -5.44
N ARG A 51 16.82 16.02 -5.98
CA ARG A 51 16.79 17.48 -6.19
C ARG A 51 16.90 18.23 -4.87
N VAL A 52 16.11 17.84 -3.86
CA VAL A 52 16.17 18.43 -2.50
C VAL A 52 17.58 18.32 -1.92
N ALA A 53 18.21 17.15 -2.03
CA ALA A 53 19.57 16.96 -1.54
C ALA A 53 20.58 17.86 -2.26
N ALA A 54 20.45 18.04 -3.59
CA ALA A 54 21.30 18.94 -4.35
C ALA A 54 21.11 20.41 -3.95
N LEU A 55 19.86 20.87 -3.80
CA LEU A 55 19.57 22.25 -3.36
C LEU A 55 20.12 22.52 -1.96
N ARG A 56 19.92 21.58 -1.02
CA ARG A 56 20.50 21.68 0.34
C ARG A 56 22.01 21.77 0.32
N LYS A 57 22.68 20.95 -0.50
CA LYS A 57 24.14 20.99 -0.66
C LYS A 57 24.62 22.32 -1.27
N ALA A 58 23.85 22.91 -2.17
CA ALA A 58 24.14 24.20 -2.77
C ALA A 58 23.76 25.40 -1.87
N GLY A 59 23.19 25.17 -0.68
CA GLY A 59 22.68 26.23 0.20
C GLY A 59 21.47 26.98 -0.39
N GLN A 60 20.80 26.39 -1.38
CA GLN A 60 19.67 26.99 -2.07
C GLN A 60 18.35 26.61 -1.38
N PRO A 61 17.35 27.52 -1.38
CA PRO A 61 16.03 27.21 -0.84
C PRO A 61 15.36 26.09 -1.65
N ILE A 62 14.60 25.25 -0.95
CA ILE A 62 13.85 24.15 -1.58
C ILE A 62 12.64 24.75 -2.31
N LEU A 63 12.47 24.37 -3.58
CA LEU A 63 11.33 24.80 -4.39
C LEU A 63 10.01 24.33 -3.79
N PRO A 64 8.91 25.11 -3.85
CA PRO A 64 7.61 24.71 -3.33
C PRO A 64 7.15 23.32 -3.78
N LYS A 65 7.38 22.97 -5.05
CA LYS A 65 7.06 21.66 -5.63
C LYS A 65 7.80 20.48 -4.99
N ASP A 66 8.95 20.74 -4.39
CA ASP A 66 9.79 19.73 -3.76
C ASP A 66 9.66 19.74 -2.23
N GLN A 67 8.76 20.56 -1.65
CA GLN A 67 8.53 20.59 -0.20
C GLN A 67 7.78 19.35 0.27
N GLU A 68 6.71 18.99 -0.44
CA GLU A 68 5.85 17.88 -0.06
C GLU A 68 6.36 16.53 -0.59
N PRO A 69 6.21 15.43 0.17
CA PRO A 69 6.42 14.08 -0.33
C PRO A 69 5.40 13.72 -1.41
N ILE A 70 5.82 12.94 -2.40
CA ILE A 70 4.91 12.40 -3.42
C ILE A 70 4.19 11.16 -2.86
N PRO A 71 2.85 11.13 -2.82
CA PRO A 71 2.09 9.98 -2.32
C PRO A 71 2.27 8.74 -3.21
N ASP A 72 2.36 7.57 -2.57
CA ASP A 72 2.44 6.28 -3.25
C ASP A 72 1.08 5.58 -3.16
N PRO A 73 0.28 5.56 -4.26
CA PRO A 73 -1.07 5.01 -4.23
C PRO A 73 -1.09 3.51 -3.92
N GLU A 74 0.00 2.78 -4.21
CA GLU A 74 0.10 1.37 -3.84
C GLU A 74 0.26 1.19 -2.33
N ALA A 75 1.07 2.03 -1.70
CA ALA A 75 1.27 2.01 -0.25
C ALA A 75 0.00 2.45 0.50
N GLU A 76 -0.70 3.46 0.00
CA GLU A 76 -1.97 3.94 0.57
C GLU A 76 -3.05 2.87 0.51
N ALA A 77 -3.17 2.17 -0.62
CA ALA A 77 -4.14 1.08 -0.76
C ALA A 77 -3.82 -0.13 0.13
N GLN A 78 -2.54 -0.38 0.41
CA GLN A 78 -2.13 -1.40 1.38
C GLN A 78 -2.46 -0.99 2.81
N ALA A 79 -2.25 0.28 3.17
CA ALA A 79 -2.63 0.81 4.47
C ALA A 79 -4.15 0.73 4.68
N ALA A 80 -4.94 1.13 3.69
CA ALA A 80 -6.40 1.03 3.75
C ALA A 80 -6.90 -0.42 3.90
N GLN A 81 -6.25 -1.39 3.24
CA GLN A 81 -6.58 -2.82 3.43
C GLN A 81 -6.17 -3.34 4.81
N ALA A 82 -5.09 -2.82 5.39
CA ALA A 82 -4.68 -3.17 6.74
C ALA A 82 -5.67 -2.62 7.77
N ASP A 83 -6.16 -1.39 7.61
CA ASP A 83 -7.15 -0.79 8.50
C ASP A 83 -8.47 -1.60 8.52
N GLU A 84 -8.95 -2.06 7.37
CA GLU A 84 -10.12 -2.96 7.27
C GLU A 84 -9.87 -4.36 7.89
N ALA A 85 -8.62 -4.83 7.89
CA ALA A 85 -8.24 -6.10 8.50
C ALA A 85 -7.96 -6.00 10.03
N THR A 86 -7.80 -4.78 10.56
CA THR A 86 -7.44 -4.53 11.97
C THR A 86 -8.63 -4.37 12.91
N GLY A 87 -9.85 -4.74 12.46
CA GLY A 87 -10.95 -5.10 13.34
C GLY A 87 -10.71 -6.39 14.17
N ASN A 88 -9.47 -6.82 14.41
CA ASN A 88 -9.04 -7.71 15.50
C ASN A 88 -7.52 -7.93 15.42
N GLY A 89 -6.73 -7.14 16.15
CA GLY A 89 -5.28 -7.34 16.16
C GLY A 89 -4.52 -6.35 17.01
N SER A 90 -4.76 -6.36 18.33
CA SER A 90 -3.90 -5.70 19.30
C SER A 90 -2.46 -6.17 19.14
N GLY A 91 -1.57 -5.26 18.76
CA GLY A 91 -0.12 -5.43 18.75
C GLY A 91 0.53 -4.15 19.27
N SER A 92 0.34 -3.91 20.56
CA SER A 92 1.04 -2.88 21.33
C SER A 92 2.55 -3.10 21.24
N GLY A 93 3.27 -2.06 20.81
CA GLY A 93 4.73 -2.01 20.78
C GLY A 93 5.21 -0.61 21.13
N SER A 94 4.69 -0.04 22.22
CA SER A 94 5.35 1.05 22.94
C SER A 94 6.60 0.50 23.59
N GLU A 95 7.79 1.04 23.31
CA GLU A 95 8.86 1.34 24.28
C GLU A 95 9.78 2.43 23.71
N GLU A 96 9.42 3.67 24.02
CA GLU A 96 10.33 4.81 24.06
C GLU A 96 11.25 4.63 25.28
N SER A 97 12.56 4.50 25.07
CA SER A 97 13.54 4.57 26.15
C SER A 97 14.47 5.75 25.91
N ASN A 98 14.07 6.88 26.49
CA ASN A 98 14.88 8.06 26.67
C ASN A 98 15.99 7.83 27.72
N ASN A 99 17.13 8.48 27.44
CA ASN A 99 18.15 8.99 28.36
C ASN A 99 19.22 8.06 28.99
N SER A 100 20.47 8.32 28.61
CA SER A 100 21.64 8.19 29.48
C SER A 100 22.74 9.12 28.97
N SER A 101 22.62 10.41 29.30
CA SER A 101 23.73 11.37 29.27
C SER A 101 24.79 10.88 30.26
N VAL A 102 25.98 10.53 29.78
CA VAL A 102 27.14 10.26 30.63
C VAL A 102 28.09 11.44 30.47
N GLU A 103 27.93 12.41 31.36
CA GLU A 103 28.91 13.43 31.73
C GLU A 103 30.21 12.73 32.15
N PHE A 104 31.32 13.00 31.45
CA PHE A 104 32.67 12.74 31.97
C PHE A 104 33.29 14.07 32.37
N HIS A 105 33.30 14.31 33.68
CA HIS A 105 34.08 15.37 34.34
C HIS A 105 35.19 14.71 35.16
N LEU A 106 36.43 14.79 34.66
CA LEU A 106 37.67 15.30 35.29
C LEU A 106 38.89 14.96 34.41
#